data_AF-A0A0N5ALM5-F1
#
_entry.id   AF-A0A0N5ALM5-F1
#
_cell.length_a   1.000
_cell.length_b   1.000
_cell.length_c   1.000
_cell.angle_alpha   90.00
_cell.angle_beta   90.00
_cell.angle_gamma   90.00
#
_symmetry.space_group_name_H-M   'P 1'
#
loop_
_entity.id
_entity.type
_entity.pdbx_description
1 polymer ?
#
loop_
_entity_poly.entity_id
_entity_poly.type
_entity_poly.pdbx_seq_one_letter_code
_entity_poly.pdbx_strand_id
1 'polypeptide(L)'
;MGNIAGVSHCDQPLSNRELVEKIKRMLPKRNKSADFDRRTKEYRVALMVTMMKQRRIKRLRHNFRRRLQNISQEVEKSFDRIRAEVLSPFNGLPLDNYFPGAEVARAVYDEIVQKDGINDRSLKKFLTTIEDSPFLSFNFFDSASPGSAPKP
;
A
#
# COMPACT_ATOMS: atom_id res chain seq x y z
N MET A 1 58.81 -7.57 42.96
CA MET A 1 59.84 -8.56 43.34
C MET A 1 59.16 -9.50 44.34
N GLY A 2 58.58 -10.65 44.01
CA GLY A 2 58.97 -11.66 43.04
C GLY A 2 59.34 -12.91 43.84
N ASN A 3 58.39 -13.81 44.11
CA ASN A 3 58.65 -15.17 44.59
C ASN A 3 57.59 -16.10 43.99
N ILE A 4 57.98 -16.77 42.91
CA ILE A 4 57.22 -17.82 42.22
C ILE A 4 57.53 -19.12 42.98
N ALA A 5 56.64 -19.52 43.88
CA ALA A 5 56.73 -20.80 44.58
C ALA A 5 55.79 -21.80 43.92
N GLY A 6 56.33 -22.58 42.99
CA GLY A 6 55.59 -23.62 42.28
C GLY A 6 56.45 -24.39 41.27
N VAL A 7 57.76 -24.43 41.48
CA VAL A 7 58.66 -25.35 40.77
C VAL A 7 58.58 -26.69 41.51
N SER A 8 57.67 -27.54 41.08
CA SER A 8 57.76 -28.98 41.38
C SER A 8 58.47 -29.64 40.21
N HIS A 9 59.72 -30.04 40.48
CA HIS A 9 60.48 -31.00 39.67
C HIS A 9 59.64 -32.26 39.40
N CYS A 10 59.32 -32.50 38.12
CA CYS A 10 58.86 -33.80 37.61
C CYS A 10 59.38 -34.01 36.18
N ASP A 11 60.69 -33.91 35.99
CA ASP A 11 61.36 -34.42 34.76
C ASP A 11 61.69 -35.90 34.94
N GLN A 12 60.66 -36.74 34.97
CA GLN A 12 60.80 -38.14 34.58
C GLN A 12 59.99 -38.32 33.29
N PRO A 13 60.58 -38.89 32.22
CA PRO A 13 59.82 -39.17 31.01
C PRO A 13 58.69 -40.14 31.39
N LEU A 14 57.44 -39.69 31.20
CA LEU A 14 56.25 -40.52 31.34
C LEU A 14 56.50 -41.85 30.63
N SER A 15 56.28 -42.97 31.31
CA SER A 15 56.36 -44.27 30.66
C SER A 15 55.43 -44.27 29.45
N ASN A 16 55.84 -44.88 28.34
CA ASN A 16 55.05 -44.93 27.10
C ASN A 16 53.60 -45.35 27.35
N ARG A 17 53.36 -46.19 28.36
CA ARG A 17 52.02 -46.61 28.79
C ARG A 17 51.19 -45.50 29.41
N GLU A 18 51.77 -44.67 30.26
CA GLU A 18 51.10 -43.53 30.89
C GLU A 18 50.82 -42.42 29.89
N LEU A 19 51.75 -42.20 28.96
CA LEU A 19 51.61 -41.26 27.86
C LEU A 19 50.46 -41.67 26.92
N VAL A 20 50.38 -42.95 26.56
CA VAL A 20 49.27 -43.52 25.75
C VAL A 20 47.93 -43.41 26.48
N GLU A 21 47.88 -43.68 27.78
CA GLU A 21 46.65 -43.53 28.57
C GLU A 21 46.21 -42.08 28.71
N LYS A 22 47.16 -41.15 28.90
CA LYS A 22 46.88 -39.71 28.94
C LYS A 22 46.36 -39.23 27.58
N ILE A 23 46.97 -39.66 26.47
CA ILE A 23 46.50 -39.37 25.11
C ILE A 23 45.09 -39.95 24.89
N LYS A 24 44.82 -41.21 25.28
CA LYS A 24 43.48 -41.81 25.16
C LYS A 24 42.40 -41.07 25.96
N ARG A 25 42.74 -40.50 27.13
CA ARG A 25 41.83 -39.67 27.92
C ARG A 25 41.60 -38.29 27.32
N MET A 26 42.61 -37.71 26.66
CA MET A 26 42.50 -36.42 25.97
C MET A 26 41.82 -36.53 24.60
N LEU A 27 41.85 -37.71 23.97
CA LEU A 27 41.11 -37.96 22.74
C LEU A 27 39.59 -37.94 23.05
N PRO A 28 38.80 -37.08 22.38
CA PRO A 28 37.37 -37.03 22.60
C PRO A 28 36.76 -38.41 22.32
N LYS A 29 36.06 -38.97 23.32
CA LYS A 29 35.33 -40.24 23.19
C LYS A 29 34.56 -40.23 21.86
N ARG A 30 34.86 -41.18 20.96
CA ARG A 30 34.31 -41.29 19.59
C ARG A 30 32.80 -40.99 19.50
N ASN A 31 32.05 -41.32 20.55
CA ASN A 31 30.60 -41.15 20.64
C ASN A 31 30.13 -39.68 20.63
N LYS A 32 30.96 -38.72 21.07
CA LYS A 32 30.62 -37.29 21.05
C LYS A 32 30.48 -36.74 19.61
N SER A 33 31.15 -37.36 18.64
CA SER A 33 31.05 -36.97 17.23
C SER A 33 29.70 -37.35 16.62
N ALA A 34 29.17 -38.54 16.95
CA ALA A 34 27.88 -39.01 16.45
C ALA A 34 26.70 -38.17 16.97
N ASP A 35 26.74 -37.77 18.25
CA ASP A 35 25.72 -36.88 18.84
C ASP A 35 25.77 -35.47 18.24
N PHE A 36 26.98 -34.95 17.98
CA PHE A 36 27.17 -33.67 17.31
C PHE A 36 26.64 -33.71 15.87
N ASP A 37 26.93 -34.77 15.13
CA ASP A 37 26.44 -34.97 13.76
C ASP A 37 24.91 -35.09 13.72
N ARG A 38 24.32 -35.81 14.68
CA ARG A 38 22.86 -35.93 14.80
C ARG A 38 22.21 -34.58 15.06
N ARG A 39 22.71 -33.81 16.03
CA ARG A 39 22.19 -32.45 16.33
C ARG A 39 22.35 -31.52 15.14
N THR A 40 23.49 -31.58 14.44
CA THR A 40 23.74 -30.78 13.24
C THR A 40 22.73 -31.08 12.14
N LYS A 41 22.39 -32.37 11.93
CA LYS A 41 21.32 -32.78 11.00
C LYS A 41 19.96 -32.24 11.43
N GLU A 42 19.60 -32.35 12.71
CA GLU A 42 18.34 -31.85 13.26
C GLU A 42 18.20 -30.32 13.07
N TYR A 43 19.25 -29.55 13.39
CA TYR A 43 19.27 -28.10 13.16
C TYR A 43 19.17 -27.74 11.68
N ARG A 44 19.84 -28.48 10.80
CA ARG A 44 19.77 -28.26 9.35
C ARG A 44 18.34 -28.47 8.83
N VAL A 45 17.66 -29.52 9.28
CA VAL A 45 16.26 -29.79 8.91
C VAL A 45 15.35 -28.68 9.45
N ALA A 46 15.51 -28.28 10.72
CA ALA A 46 14.72 -27.19 11.30
C ALA A 46 14.91 -25.86 10.55
N LEU A 47 16.15 -25.54 10.16
CA LEU A 47 16.46 -24.37 9.36
C LEU A 47 15.80 -24.45 7.98
N MET A 48 15.89 -25.59 7.29
CA MET A 48 15.23 -25.78 5.98
C MET A 48 13.72 -25.57 6.09
N VAL A 49 13.06 -26.16 7.10
CA VAL A 49 11.63 -25.98 7.33
C VAL A 49 11.29 -24.51 7.54
N THR A 50 12.09 -23.79 8.31
CA THR A 50 11.92 -22.36 8.58
C THR A 50 12.06 -21.54 7.29
N MET A 51 13.09 -21.80 6.49
CA MET A 51 13.30 -21.14 5.20
C MET A 51 12.16 -21.44 4.20
N MET A 52 11.65 -22.68 4.17
CA MET A 52 10.52 -23.06 3.32
C MET A 52 9.24 -22.34 3.72
N LYS A 53 8.95 -22.24 5.03
CA LYS A 53 7.82 -21.46 5.55
C LYS A 53 7.96 -19.99 5.16
N GLN A 54 9.14 -19.40 5.33
CA GLN A 54 9.39 -18.00 4.96
C GLN A 54 9.20 -17.76 3.45
N ARG A 55 9.68 -18.66 2.60
CA ARG A 55 9.45 -18.60 1.14
C ARG A 55 7.96 -18.70 0.80
N ARG A 56 7.21 -19.58 1.48
CA ARG A 56 5.75 -19.69 1.30
C ARG A 56 5.03 -18.40 1.70
N ILE A 57 5.38 -17.80 2.84
CA ILE A 57 4.80 -16.53 3.30
C ILE A 57 5.09 -15.41 2.30
N LYS A 58 6.33 -15.30 1.79
CA LYS A 58 6.69 -14.30 0.77
C LYS A 58 5.84 -14.46 -0.49
N ARG A 59 5.67 -15.69 -0.99
CA ARG A 59 4.80 -15.98 -2.15
C ARG A 59 3.34 -15.60 -1.90
N LEU A 60 2.79 -15.97 -0.74
CA LEU A 60 1.41 -15.63 -0.38
C LEU A 60 1.21 -14.11 -0.29
N ARG A 61 2.13 -13.39 0.34
CA ARG A 61 2.08 -11.91 0.42
C ARG A 61 2.12 -11.27 -0.97
N HIS A 62 2.98 -11.77 -1.86
CA HIS A 62 3.06 -11.28 -3.23
C HIS A 62 1.73 -11.51 -3.98
N ASN A 63 1.18 -12.72 -3.92
CA ASN A 63 -0.10 -13.05 -4.55
C ASN A 63 -1.26 -12.22 -3.99
N PHE A 64 -1.30 -12.02 -2.67
CA PHE A 64 -2.31 -11.19 -2.02
C PHE A 64 -2.24 -9.74 -2.51
N ARG A 65 -1.05 -9.14 -2.56
CA ARG A 65 -0.87 -7.77 -3.09
C ARG A 65 -1.30 -7.66 -4.54
N ARG A 66 -0.94 -8.63 -5.37
CA ARG A 66 -1.35 -8.64 -6.79
C ARG A 66 -2.87 -8.71 -6.94
N ARG A 67 -3.52 -9.56 -6.13
CA ARG A 67 -4.98 -9.67 -6.14
C ARG A 67 -5.65 -8.39 -5.65
N LEU A 68 -5.10 -7.75 -4.63
CA LEU A 68 -5.58 -6.47 -4.12
C LEU A 68 -5.43 -5.35 -5.14
N GLN A 69 -4.32 -5.29 -5.87
CA GLN A 69 -4.15 -4.36 -6.99
C GLN A 69 -5.17 -4.58 -8.10
N ASN A 70 -5.43 -5.83 -8.49
CA ASN A 70 -6.43 -6.13 -9.51
C ASN A 70 -7.83 -5.68 -9.07
N ILE A 71 -8.21 -5.96 -7.82
CA ILE A 71 -9.50 -5.51 -7.26
C ILE A 71 -9.56 -3.98 -7.24
N SER A 72 -8.50 -3.30 -6.81
CA SER A 72 -8.44 -1.83 -6.81
C SER A 72 -8.66 -1.26 -8.20
N GLN A 73 -8.00 -1.82 -9.22
CA GLN A 73 -8.17 -1.39 -10.62
C GLN A 73 -9.58 -1.68 -11.14
N GLU A 74 -10.18 -2.79 -10.73
CA GLU A 74 -11.56 -3.13 -11.13
C GLU A 74 -12.57 -2.19 -10.49
N VAL A 75 -12.36 -1.85 -9.22
CA VAL A 75 -13.15 -0.85 -8.49
C VAL A 75 -13.00 0.52 -9.13
N GLU A 76 -11.78 0.98 -9.42
CA GLU A 76 -11.54 2.25 -10.14
C GLU A 76 -12.27 2.27 -11.49
N LYS A 77 -12.16 1.20 -12.29
CA LYS A 77 -12.88 1.09 -13.56
C LYS A 77 -14.40 1.11 -13.38
N SER A 78 -14.92 0.48 -12.33
CA SER A 78 -16.35 0.54 -12.04
C SER A 78 -16.79 1.95 -11.64
N PHE A 79 -15.97 2.67 -10.88
CA PHE A 79 -16.22 4.06 -10.54
C PHE A 79 -16.16 4.96 -11.77
N ASP A 80 -15.22 4.73 -12.68
CA ASP A 80 -15.13 5.47 -13.95
C ASP A 80 -16.36 5.22 -14.83
N ARG A 81 -16.88 3.98 -14.87
CA ARG A 81 -18.13 3.66 -15.57
C ARG A 81 -19.33 4.34 -14.93
N ILE A 82 -19.49 4.23 -13.61
CA ILE A 82 -20.57 4.91 -12.88
C ILE A 82 -20.45 6.42 -13.09
N ARG A 83 -19.24 6.98 -13.07
CA ARG A 83 -18.99 8.38 -13.36
C ARG A 83 -19.40 8.72 -14.78
N ALA A 84 -19.10 7.89 -15.78
CA ALA A 84 -19.52 8.11 -17.15
C ALA A 84 -21.04 7.95 -17.35
N GLU A 85 -21.72 7.11 -16.57
CA GLU A 85 -23.19 6.95 -16.61
C GLU A 85 -23.90 8.11 -15.91
N VAL A 86 -23.48 8.43 -14.68
CA VAL A 86 -24.04 9.51 -13.84
C VAL A 86 -23.67 10.88 -14.39
N LEU A 87 -22.41 11.06 -14.78
CA LEU A 87 -21.89 12.21 -15.51
C LEU A 87 -21.70 11.79 -16.96
N SER A 88 -22.80 11.45 -17.63
CA SER A 88 -22.83 11.39 -19.11
C SER A 88 -22.00 12.57 -19.64
N PRO A 89 -21.05 12.35 -20.57
CA PRO A 89 -20.22 13.44 -21.08
C PRO A 89 -21.18 14.54 -21.47
N PHE A 90 -21.12 15.65 -20.75
CA PHE A 90 -21.87 16.85 -21.06
C PHE A 90 -21.34 17.31 -22.41
N ASN A 91 -21.87 16.72 -23.50
CA ASN A 91 -21.77 17.20 -24.86
C ASN A 91 -22.48 18.54 -24.86
N GLY A 92 -21.77 19.57 -24.40
CA GLY A 92 -22.37 20.76 -23.84
C GLY A 92 -23.00 20.47 -22.49
N LEU A 93 -22.70 21.28 -21.48
CA LEU A 93 -23.71 21.51 -20.46
C LEU A 93 -24.96 21.94 -21.22
N PRO A 94 -26.14 21.35 -20.99
CA PRO A 94 -27.33 21.87 -21.61
C PRO A 94 -27.71 23.23 -21.01
N LEU A 95 -26.85 23.86 -20.19
CA LEU A 95 -26.96 25.27 -19.89
C LEU A 95 -27.18 26.07 -21.18
N ASP A 96 -26.40 25.82 -22.24
CA ASP A 96 -26.48 26.56 -23.50
C ASP A 96 -27.91 26.57 -24.12
N ASN A 97 -28.76 25.60 -23.76
CA ASN A 97 -30.16 25.49 -24.22
C ASN A 97 -31.22 25.73 -23.12
N TYR A 98 -30.86 25.84 -21.84
CA TYR A 98 -31.84 25.84 -20.75
C TYR A 98 -32.28 27.23 -20.31
N PHE A 99 -31.49 28.27 -20.57
CA PHE A 99 -31.89 29.66 -20.29
C PHE A 99 -31.07 30.66 -21.11
N PRO A 100 -31.63 31.84 -21.44
CA PRO A 100 -30.97 32.86 -22.27
C PRO A 100 -29.65 33.43 -21.71
N GLY A 101 -29.29 33.09 -20.46
CA GLY A 101 -28.11 33.59 -19.75
C GLY A 101 -26.98 32.58 -19.60
N ALA A 102 -27.05 31.42 -20.23
CA ALA A 102 -26.11 30.33 -20.00
C ALA A 102 -24.66 30.61 -20.41
N GLU A 103 -24.47 31.27 -21.54
CA GLU A 103 -23.14 31.72 -21.97
C GLU A 103 -22.54 32.72 -20.97
N VAL A 104 -23.38 33.59 -20.40
CA VAL A 104 -22.97 34.57 -19.40
C VAL A 104 -22.64 33.88 -18.07
N ALA A 105 -23.46 32.92 -17.63
CA ALA A 105 -23.16 32.12 -16.44
C ALA A 105 -21.85 31.33 -16.60
N ARG A 106 -21.59 30.78 -17.78
CA ARG A 106 -20.34 30.07 -18.10
C ARG A 106 -19.13 31.01 -18.03
N ALA A 107 -19.24 32.20 -18.63
CA ALA A 107 -18.19 33.22 -18.55
C ALA A 107 -17.89 33.65 -17.11
N VAL A 108 -18.93 33.82 -16.28
CA VAL A 108 -18.78 34.15 -14.85
C VAL A 108 -18.11 33.01 -14.08
N TYR A 109 -18.49 31.76 -14.35
CA TYR A 109 -17.85 30.59 -13.74
C TYR A 109 -16.36 30.52 -14.09
N ASP A 110 -16.03 30.67 -15.37
CA ASP A 110 -14.66 30.61 -15.86
C ASP A 110 -13.80 31.75 -15.30
N GLU A 111 -14.36 32.96 -15.15
CA GLU A 111 -13.67 34.09 -14.51
C GLU A 111 -13.37 33.84 -13.04
N ILE A 112 -14.33 33.29 -12.29
CA ILE A 112 -14.15 32.95 -10.87
C ILE A 112 -13.11 31.84 -10.70
N VAL A 113 -13.18 30.81 -11.54
CA VAL A 113 -12.20 29.70 -11.52
C VAL A 113 -10.80 30.18 -11.93
N GLN A 114 -10.68 31.11 -12.88
CA GLN A 114 -9.38 31.70 -13.22
C GLN A 114 -8.80 32.55 -12.08
N LYS A 115 -9.63 33.27 -11.33
CA LYS A 115 -9.17 34.13 -10.22
C LYS A 115 -8.86 33.36 -8.94
N ASP A 116 -9.74 32.43 -8.55
CA ASP A 116 -9.72 31.79 -7.24
C ASP A 116 -9.39 30.29 -7.28
N GLY A 117 -9.28 29.69 -8.47
CA GLY A 117 -9.12 28.25 -8.66
C GLY A 117 -10.41 27.45 -8.40
N ILE A 118 -10.38 26.14 -8.62
CA ILE A 118 -11.52 25.26 -8.35
C ILE A 118 -11.50 24.85 -6.88
N ASN A 119 -12.32 25.52 -6.04
CA ASN A 119 -12.50 25.21 -4.63
C ASN A 119 -13.93 25.59 -4.16
N ASP A 120 -14.31 25.17 -2.95
CA ASP A 120 -15.65 25.41 -2.39
C ASP A 120 -16.01 26.90 -2.28
N ARG A 121 -15.02 27.77 -2.07
CA ARG A 121 -15.23 29.22 -2.00
C ARG A 121 -15.59 29.79 -3.36
N SER A 122 -14.92 29.33 -4.42
CA SER A 122 -15.21 29.69 -5.81
C SER A 122 -16.60 29.23 -6.23
N LEU A 123 -16.97 27.99 -5.85
CA LEU A 123 -18.31 27.47 -6.12
C LEU A 123 -19.40 28.27 -5.38
N LYS A 124 -19.16 28.61 -4.11
CA LYS A 124 -20.08 29.42 -3.32
C LYS A 124 -20.27 30.82 -3.91
N LYS A 125 -19.18 31.47 -4.33
CA LYS A 125 -19.21 32.76 -5.02
C LYS A 125 -20.07 32.70 -6.29
N PHE A 126 -19.83 31.70 -7.12
CA PHE A 126 -20.59 31.50 -8.35
C PHE A 126 -22.10 31.33 -8.09
N LEU A 127 -22.47 30.49 -7.12
CA LEU A 127 -23.87 30.27 -6.77
C LEU A 127 -24.55 31.54 -6.24
N THR A 128 -23.88 32.31 -5.37
CA THR A 128 -24.42 33.60 -4.89
C THR A 128 -24.59 34.60 -6.04
N THR A 129 -23.66 34.65 -7.00
CA THR A 129 -23.76 35.55 -8.15
C THR A 129 -24.92 35.18 -9.08
N ILE A 130 -25.25 33.90 -9.19
CA ILE A 130 -26.42 33.44 -9.95
C ILE A 130 -27.73 33.78 -9.21
N GLU A 131 -27.77 33.57 -7.90
CA GLU A 131 -28.93 33.84 -7.07
C GLU A 131 -29.29 35.33 -7.03
N ASP A 132 -28.29 36.21 -6.95
CA ASP A 132 -28.46 37.67 -6.90
C ASP A 132 -28.77 38.30 -8.27
N SER A 133 -28.60 37.55 -9.38
CA SER A 133 -28.79 38.06 -10.73
C SER A 133 -30.13 37.56 -11.31
N PRO A 134 -31.17 38.40 -11.43
CA PRO A 134 -32.48 37.97 -11.93
C PRO A 134 -32.46 37.45 -13.38
N PHE A 135 -31.42 37.77 -14.16
CA PHE A 135 -31.24 37.29 -15.54
C PHE A 135 -30.51 35.94 -15.63
N LEU A 136 -29.80 35.54 -14.56
CA LEU A 136 -29.10 34.25 -14.44
C LEU A 136 -29.77 33.31 -13.43
N SER A 137 -30.63 33.87 -12.59
CA SER A 137 -31.51 33.19 -11.66
C SER A 137 -32.36 32.18 -12.42
N PHE A 138 -32.11 30.91 -12.15
CA PHE A 138 -32.96 29.83 -12.61
C PHE A 138 -34.32 29.96 -11.93
N ASN A 139 -35.32 30.51 -12.64
CA ASN A 139 -36.72 30.34 -12.26
C ASN A 139 -37.12 28.87 -12.47
N PHE A 140 -36.74 28.01 -11.52
CA PHE A 140 -37.11 26.58 -11.48
C PHE A 140 -38.64 26.33 -11.52
N PHE A 141 -39.46 27.37 -11.34
CA PHE A 141 -40.93 27.27 -11.26
C PHE A 141 -41.69 27.79 -12.49
N ASP A 142 -41.04 28.36 -13.51
CA ASP A 142 -41.76 28.90 -14.69
C ASP A 142 -42.17 27.82 -15.71
N SER A 143 -41.79 26.56 -15.49
CA SER A 143 -42.20 25.42 -16.35
C SER A 143 -43.65 24.95 -16.13
N ALA A 144 -44.52 25.78 -15.55
CA ALA A 144 -45.93 25.49 -15.35
C ALA A 144 -46.83 26.56 -15.97
N SER A 145 -46.83 26.69 -17.30
CA SER A 145 -48.00 27.19 -18.04
C SER A 145 -48.12 26.52 -19.40
N PRO A 146 -48.91 25.43 -19.54
CA PRO A 146 -49.28 24.88 -20.83
C PRO A 146 -50.38 25.77 -21.41
N GLY A 147 -50.01 26.86 -22.09
CA GLY A 147 -50.97 27.89 -22.46
C GLY A 147 -50.56 28.76 -23.63
N SER A 148 -50.26 28.18 -24.79
CA SER A 148 -50.68 28.70 -26.10
C SER A 148 -50.07 27.87 -27.23
N ALA A 149 -50.87 26.95 -27.77
CA ALA A 149 -50.60 26.40 -29.08
C ALA A 149 -50.82 27.49 -30.15
N PRO A 150 -49.93 27.66 -31.14
CA PRO A 150 -50.26 28.47 -32.30
C PRO A 150 -51.26 27.67 -33.17
N LYS A 151 -52.42 28.25 -33.43
CA LYS A 151 -53.31 27.78 -34.51
C LYS A 151 -52.73 28.21 -35.86
N PRO A 152 -53.04 27.47 -36.95
CA PRO A 152 -52.44 27.65 -38.27
C PRO A 152 -52.71 29.03 -38.88
#